data_AF-A0A3S3R5I0-F1
#
_entry.id   AF-A0A3S3R5I0-F1
#
_cell.length_a   1.000
_cell.length_b   1.000
_cell.length_c   1.000
_cell.angle_alpha   90.00
_cell.angle_beta   90.00
_cell.angle_gamma   90.00
#
_symmetry.space_group_name_H-M   'P 1'
#
loop_
_entity.id
_entity.type
_entity.pdbx_description
1 polymer ?
#
loop_
_entity_poly.entity_id
_entity_poly.type
_entity_poly.pdbx_seq_one_letter_code
_entity_poly.pdbx_strand_id
1 'polypeptide(L)' 'VDAAHVAAPVDTTGAGDSFNGGYLAARLAGHAPADAVRRAHKVAAAVVQVRGALAPFATLRAAFDS' A
#
# COMPACT_ATOMS: atom_id res chain seq x y z
N VAL A 1 8.99 11.16 3.85
CA VAL A 1 7.99 10.24 4.44
C VAL A 1 8.65 8.89 4.45
N ASP A 2 8.76 8.26 5.61
CA ASP A 2 9.49 7.00 5.72
C ASP A 2 8.61 5.83 5.29
N ALA A 3 9.26 4.77 4.80
CA ALA A 3 8.58 3.56 4.41
C ALA A 3 7.99 2.83 5.62
N ALA A 4 6.84 2.18 5.43
CA ALA A 4 6.26 1.32 6.46
C ALA A 4 7.13 0.06 6.63
N HIS A 5 7.63 -0.15 7.85
CA HIS A 5 8.41 -1.34 8.19
C HIS A 5 7.49 -2.56 8.35
N VAL A 6 7.87 -3.68 7.72
CA VAL A 6 7.16 -4.97 7.84
C VAL A 6 8.11 -6.00 8.43
N ALA A 7 7.79 -6.48 9.64
CA ALA A 7 8.66 -7.37 10.39
C ALA A 7 8.79 -8.77 9.80
N ALA A 8 7.77 -9.25 9.09
CA ALA A 8 7.73 -10.60 8.51
C ALA A 8 7.06 -10.57 7.12
N PRO A 9 7.78 -10.18 6.05
CA PRO A 9 7.25 -10.23 4.70
C PRO A 9 7.06 -11.70 4.24
N VAL A 10 5.97 -11.98 3.54
CA VAL A 10 5.60 -13.29 3.01
C VAL A 10 6.01 -13.44 1.54
N ASP A 11 5.76 -12.42 0.73
CA ASP A 11 6.05 -12.37 -0.71
C ASP A 11 6.06 -10.90 -1.15
N THR A 12 7.08 -10.44 -1.89
CA THR A 12 7.19 -9.04 -2.31
C THR A 12 6.53 -8.74 -3.66
N THR A 13 6.02 -9.78 -4.33
CA THR A 13 5.38 -9.66 -5.64
C THR A 13 4.22 -8.66 -5.60
N GLY A 14 4.21 -7.69 -6.53
CA GLY A 14 3.12 -6.71 -6.66
C GLY A 14 3.14 -5.55 -5.65
N ALA A 15 4.10 -5.49 -4.73
CA ALA A 15 4.19 -4.41 -3.74
C ALA A 15 4.39 -3.02 -4.37
N GLY A 16 5.22 -2.93 -5.42
CA GLY A 16 5.48 -1.67 -6.14
C GLY A 16 4.26 -1.18 -6.91
N ASP A 17 3.56 -2.08 -7.61
CA ASP A 17 2.32 -1.73 -8.31
C ASP A 17 1.23 -1.29 -7.33
N SER A 18 1.15 -1.95 -6.18
CA SER A 18 0.21 -1.59 -5.13
C SER A 18 0.55 -0.25 -4.47
N PHE A 19 1.84 0.06 -4.29
CA PHE A 19 2.28 1.39 -3.89
C PHE A 19 1.83 2.45 -4.89
N ASN A 20 2.12 2.23 -6.19
CA ASN A 20 1.76 3.18 -7.25
C ASN A 20 0.25 3.38 -7.33
N GLY A 21 -0.54 2.29 -7.27
CA GLY A 21 -1.99 2.33 -7.24
C GLY A 21 -2.54 3.08 -6.03
N GLY A 22 -2.01 2.80 -4.83
CA GLY A 22 -2.39 3.51 -3.61
C GLY A 22 -2.03 4.99 -3.66
N TYR A 23 -0.85 5.35 -4.17
CA TYR A 23 -0.44 6.75 -4.33
C TYR A 23 -1.37 7.49 -5.29
N LEU A 24 -1.61 6.94 -6.48
CA LEU A 24 -2.49 7.54 -7.48
C LEU A 24 -3.92 7.67 -6.97
N ALA A 25 -4.46 6.64 -6.32
CA ALA A 25 -5.79 6.69 -5.69
C ALA A 25 -5.89 7.82 -4.66
N ALA A 26 -4.88 7.97 -3.79
CA ALA A 26 -4.86 9.04 -2.79
C ALA A 26 -4.74 10.44 -3.42
N ARG A 27 -3.93 10.59 -4.48
CA ARG A 27 -3.81 11.86 -5.21
C ARG A 27 -5.12 12.24 -5.91
N LEU A 28 -5.80 11.27 -6.54
CA LEU A 28 -7.12 11.46 -7.16
C LEU A 28 -8.21 11.79 -6.13
N ALA A 29 -8.08 11.30 -4.89
CA ALA A 29 -8.94 11.66 -3.77
C ALA A 29 -8.61 13.03 -3.13
N GLY A 30 -7.62 13.76 -3.66
CA GLY A 30 -7.27 15.12 -3.20
C GLY A 30 -6.27 15.17 -2.03
N HIS A 31 -5.72 14.03 -1.57
CA HIS A 31 -4.72 14.03 -0.51
C HIS A 31 -3.41 14.65 -0.96
N ALA A 32 -2.77 15.46 -0.11
CA ALA A 32 -1.46 16.04 -0.38
C ALA A 32 -0.40 14.96 -0.66
N PRO A 33 0.69 15.26 -1.39
CA PRO A 33 1.70 14.26 -1.73
C PRO A 33 2.24 13.46 -0.54
N ALA A 34 2.49 14.11 0.60
CA ALA A 34 2.97 13.44 1.79
C ALA A 34 1.97 12.43 2.37
N ASP A 35 0.67 12.75 2.36
CA ASP A 35 -0.40 11.84 2.80
C ASP A 35 -0.60 10.69 1.82
N ALA A 36 -0.52 10.99 0.52
CA ALA A 36 -0.62 9.97 -0.52
C ALA A 36 0.51 8.94 -0.40
N VAL A 37 1.75 9.38 -0.16
CA VAL A 37 2.89 8.47 0.06
C VAL A 37 2.70 7.63 1.33
N ARG A 38 2.18 8.20 2.43
CA ARG A 38 1.87 7.43 3.65
C ARG A 38 0.87 6.30 3.37
N ARG A 39 -0.23 6.60 2.68
CA ARG A 39 -1.25 5.61 2.32
C ARG A 39 -0.69 4.54 1.38
N ALA A 40 0.08 4.95 0.37
CA ALA A 40 0.75 4.03 -0.55
C ALA A 40 1.68 3.04 0.17
N HIS A 41 2.46 3.51 1.15
CA HIS A 41 3.30 2.64 1.96
C HIS A 41 2.50 1.63 2.79
N LYS A 42 1.36 2.04 3.37
CA LYS A 42 0.48 1.11 4.11
C LYS A 42 -0.09 0.03 3.19
N VAL A 43 -0.54 0.40 2.00
CA VAL A 43 -1.04 -0.55 0.99
C VAL A 43 0.05 -1.54 0.58
N ALA A 44 1.26 -1.05 0.25
CA ALA A 44 2.38 -1.92 -0.10
C ALA A 44 2.81 -2.84 1.06
N ALA A 45 2.81 -2.32 2.29
CA ALA A 45 3.10 -3.11 3.49
C ALA A 45 2.08 -4.23 3.72
N ALA A 46 0.81 -4.00 3.40
CA ALA A 46 -0.22 -5.03 3.48
C ALA A 46 -0.06 -6.10 2.39
N VAL A 47 0.35 -5.70 1.18
CA VAL A 47 0.56 -6.62 0.04
C VAL A 47 1.69 -7.58 0.33
N VAL A 48 2.81 -7.10 0.88
CA VAL A 48 3.96 -7.97 1.14
C VAL A 48 3.69 -9.07 2.18
N GLN A 49 2.57 -8.98 2.91
CA GLN A 49 2.11 -9.96 3.91
C GLN A 49 1.14 -11.00 3.33
N VAL A 50 0.88 -10.97 2.01
CA VAL A 50 0.03 -11.92 1.29
C VAL A 50 0.83 -12.58 0.17
N ARG A 51 0.55 -13.86 -0.12
CA ARG A 51 1.20 -14.57 -1.22
C ARG A 51 0.66 -14.10 -2.58
N GLY A 52 1.55 -13.79 -3.52
CA GLY A 52 1.22 -13.37 -4.88
C GLY A 52 0.85 -11.89 -5.00
N ALA A 53 0.69 -11.43 -6.25
CA ALA A 53 0.50 -10.00 -6.57
C ALA A 53 -0.88 -9.44 -6.19
N LEU A 54 -1.88 -10.29 -5.97
CA LEU A 54 -3.28 -9.90 -5.78
C LEU A 54 -3.72 -10.15 -4.35
N ALA A 55 -3.44 -9.19 -3.47
CA ALA A 55 -3.99 -9.20 -2.12
C ALA A 55 -5.51 -8.96 -2.14
N PRO A 56 -6.27 -9.52 -1.17
CA PRO A 56 -7.70 -9.27 -1.06
C PRO A 56 -8.02 -7.77 -1.01
N PHE A 57 -9.02 -7.33 -1.79
CA PHE A 57 -9.39 -5.91 -1.85
C PHE A 57 -9.72 -5.31 -0.48
N ALA A 58 -10.39 -6.08 0.39
CA ALA A 58 -10.71 -5.65 1.75
C ALA A 58 -9.44 -5.33 2.56
N THR A 59 -8.37 -6.12 2.40
CA THR A 59 -7.06 -5.87 3.03
C THR A 59 -6.44 -4.57 2.53
N LEU A 60 -6.45 -4.35 1.21
CA LEU A 60 -5.91 -3.13 0.60
C LEU A 60 -6.71 -1.89 1.02
N ARG A 61 -8.03 -2.01 1.10
CA ARG A 61 -8.92 -0.92 1.50
C ARG A 61 -8.70 -0.53 2.96
N ALA A 62 -8.63 -1.52 3.86
CA ALA A 62 -8.34 -1.26 5.27
C ALA A 62 -6.97 -0.60 5.45
N ALA A 63 -5.94 -1.08 4.75
CA ALA A 63 -4.62 -0.47 4.77
C ALA A 63 -4.62 0.98 4.25
N PHE A 64 -5.36 1.24 3.18
CA PHE A 64 -5.48 2.57 2.58
C PHE A 64 -6.18 3.56 3.50
N ASP A 65 -7.22 3.15 4.23
CA ASP A 65 -8.06 4.02 5.08
C ASP A 65 -7.47 4.26 6.48
N SER A 66 -6.56 3.39 6.94
CA SER A 66 -5.87 3.49 8.24
C SER A 66 -4.84 4.61 8.34
#